data_AF-A0A9W8YHX4-F1
#
_entry.id   AF-A0A9W8YHX4-F1
#
_cell.length_a   1.000
_cell.length_b   1.000
_cell.length_c   1.000
_cell.angle_alpha   90.00
_cell.angle_beta   90.00
_cell.angle_gamma   90.00
#
_symmetry.space_group_name_H-M   'P 1'
#
loop_
_entity.id
_entity.type
_entity.pdbx_description
1 polymer ?
#
loop_
_entity_poly.entity_id
_entity_poly.type
_entity_poly.pdbx_seq_one_letter_code
_entity_poly.pdbx_strand_id
1 'polypeptide(L)'
;MNASVATVRDAAAKHSISGHAAAVRWTAFHSVLDGKYGDAVIFGVSKIEQLHQTLDALEAGPLPAELATVISAVYASIEAVEGAAPPYHL
;
A
#
# COMPACT_ATOMS: atom_id res chain seq x y z
N MET A 1 2.65 8.08 13.96
CA MET A 1 2.22 6.76 13.40
C MET A 1 0.70 6.57 13.41
N ASN A 2 0.00 6.63 14.56
CA ASN A 2 -1.46 6.36 14.61
C ASN A 2 -2.31 7.31 13.74
N ALA A 3 -1.98 8.60 13.68
CA ALA A 3 -2.70 9.56 12.84
C ALA A 3 -2.56 9.25 11.34
N SER A 4 -1.36 8.85 10.90
CA SER A 4 -1.07 8.51 9.49
C SER A 4 -1.89 7.31 9.00
N VAL A 5 -2.03 6.28 9.84
CA VAL A 5 -2.83 5.09 9.52
C VAL A 5 -4.32 5.45 9.45
N ALA A 6 -4.82 6.30 10.35
CA ALA A 6 -6.21 6.75 10.32
C ALA A 6 -6.53 7.49 9.03
N THR A 7 -5.67 8.41 8.58
CA THR A 7 -5.86 9.16 7.33
C THR A 7 -6.03 8.24 6.12
N VAL A 8 -5.15 7.24 5.98
CA VAL A 8 -5.22 6.28 4.87
C VAL A 8 -6.49 5.43 4.97
N ARG A 9 -6.82 4.96 6.17
CA ARG A 9 -8.02 4.13 6.39
C ARG A 9 -9.31 4.90 6.07
N ASP A 10 -9.41 6.15 6.49
CA ASP A 10 -10.60 6.97 6.30
C ASP A 10 -10.77 7.33 4.82
N ALA A 11 -9.67 7.59 4.10
CA ALA A 11 -9.70 7.75 2.64
C ALA A 11 -10.12 6.46 1.92
N ALA A 12 -9.60 5.31 2.34
CA ALA A 12 -9.97 4.01 1.75
C ALA A 12 -11.44 3.67 2.00
N ALA A 13 -11.98 4.01 3.17
CA ALA A 13 -13.37 3.78 3.54
C ALA A 13 -14.36 4.51 2.62
N LYS A 14 -14.03 5.71 2.11
CA LYS A 14 -14.85 6.44 1.12
C LYS A 14 -15.06 5.65 -0.17
N HIS A 15 -14.13 4.76 -0.52
CA HIS A 15 -14.18 3.91 -1.70
C HIS A 15 -14.58 2.47 -1.39
N SER A 16 -14.99 2.17 -0.15
CA SER A 16 -15.26 0.81 0.33
C SER A 16 -14.07 -0.15 0.14
N ILE A 17 -12.84 0.38 0.20
CA ILE A 17 -11.60 -0.39 0.10
C ILE A 17 -11.06 -0.61 1.51
N SER A 18 -10.67 -1.84 1.83
CA SER A 18 -10.03 -2.15 3.11
C SER A 18 -8.60 -1.58 3.15
N GLY A 19 -8.07 -1.31 4.34
CA GLY A 19 -6.68 -0.86 4.48
C GLY A 19 -5.66 -1.85 3.89
N HIS A 20 -5.93 -3.15 4.02
CA HIS A 20 -5.13 -4.22 3.40
C HIS A 20 -5.12 -4.11 1.87
N ALA A 21 -6.31 -4.06 1.26
CA ALA A 21 -6.43 -3.95 -0.19
C ALA A 21 -5.82 -2.64 -0.71
N ALA A 22 -5.98 -1.53 0.02
CA ALA A 22 -5.35 -0.26 -0.31
C ALA A 22 -3.82 -0.36 -0.32
N ALA A 23 -3.22 -0.94 0.72
CA ALA A 23 -1.78 -1.10 0.81
C ALA A 23 -1.22 -1.98 -0.32
N VAL A 24 -1.81 -3.16 -0.54
CA VAL A 24 -1.37 -4.10 -1.58
C VAL A 24 -1.47 -3.47 -2.98
N ARG A 25 -2.60 -2.84 -3.30
CA ARG A 25 -2.83 -2.22 -4.60
C ARG A 25 -1.95 -0.99 -4.83
N TRP A 26 -1.65 -0.20 -3.79
CA TRP A 26 -0.71 0.91 -3.92
C TRP A 26 0.69 0.39 -4.26
N THR A 27 1.16 -0.63 -3.55
CA THR A 27 2.49 -1.23 -3.81
C THR A 27 2.59 -1.81 -5.23
N ALA A 28 1.55 -2.49 -5.71
CA ALA A 28 1.58 -3.13 -7.02
C ALA A 28 1.44 -2.17 -8.21
N PHE A 29 0.70 -1.06 -8.07
CA PHE A 29 0.30 -0.21 -9.20
C PHE A 29 0.75 1.25 -9.13
N HIS A 30 1.16 1.73 -7.95
CA HIS A 30 1.45 3.15 -7.69
C HIS A 30 2.83 3.35 -7.05
N SER A 31 3.61 2.28 -6.87
CA SER A 31 4.99 2.35 -6.42
C SER A 31 5.95 2.53 -7.60
N VAL A 32 7.25 2.54 -7.31
CA VAL A 32 8.31 2.59 -8.33
C VAL A 32 8.55 1.24 -9.02
N LEU A 33 7.97 0.14 -8.51
CA LEU A 33 8.18 -1.20 -9.05
C LEU A 33 7.63 -1.32 -10.48
N ASP A 34 8.41 -1.94 -11.36
CA ASP A 34 8.01 -2.15 -12.75
C ASP A 34 8.35 -3.58 -13.20
N GLY A 35 7.30 -4.36 -13.45
CA GLY A 35 7.41 -5.76 -13.86
C GLY A 35 8.24 -5.96 -15.14
N LYS A 36 8.42 -4.92 -15.99
CA LYS A 36 9.29 -5.01 -17.17
C LYS A 36 10.77 -5.22 -16.81
N TYR A 37 11.18 -4.85 -15.60
CA TYR A 37 12.53 -5.06 -15.08
C TYR A 37 12.64 -6.33 -14.22
N GLY A 38 11.56 -7.11 -14.10
CA GLY A 38 11.51 -8.31 -13.25
C GLY A 38 11.19 -8.03 -11.79
N ASP A 39 10.74 -6.80 -11.46
CA ASP A 39 10.31 -6.44 -10.11
C ASP A 39 9.05 -7.22 -9.73
N ALA A 40 8.97 -7.64 -8.46
CA ALA A 40 7.85 -8.37 -7.92
C ALA A 40 7.55 -7.98 -6.48
N VAL A 41 6.30 -8.17 -6.06
CA VAL A 41 5.85 -7.95 -4.69
C VAL A 41 5.76 -9.30 -3.97
N ILE A 42 6.43 -9.43 -2.84
CA ILE A 42 6.29 -10.57 -1.93
C ILE A 42 5.33 -10.17 -0.82
N PHE A 43 4.31 -10.99 -0.57
CA PHE A 43 3.38 -10.81 0.53
C PHE A 43 3.28 -12.08 1.38
N GLY A 44 3.29 -11.92 2.70
CA GLY A 44 3.17 -13.01 3.65
C GLY A 44 1.74 -13.19 4.14
N VAL A 45 1.29 -14.43 4.27
CA VAL A 45 -0.01 -14.80 4.81
C VAL A 45 0.15 -15.88 5.89
N SER A 46 -0.67 -15.83 6.93
CA SER A 46 -0.69 -16.86 7.98
C SER A 46 -1.90 -17.79 7.88
N LYS A 47 -2.86 -17.47 7.01
CA LYS A 47 -4.05 -18.27 6.71
C LYS A 47 -4.40 -18.20 5.23
N ILE A 48 -5.05 -19.23 4.71
CA ILE A 48 -5.40 -19.33 3.29
C ILE A 48 -6.39 -18.24 2.87
N GLU A 49 -7.28 -17.81 3.75
CA GLU A 49 -8.25 -16.76 3.44
C GLU A 49 -7.57 -15.42 3.13
N GLN A 50 -6.43 -15.14 3.78
CA GLN A 50 -5.65 -13.93 3.51
C GLN A 50 -4.96 -13.97 2.15
N LEU A 51 -4.62 -15.17 1.65
CA LEU A 51 -4.09 -15.35 0.29
C LEU A 51 -5.15 -14.90 -0.71
N HIS A 52 -6.36 -15.45 -0.60
CA HIS A 52 -7.48 -15.10 -1.48
C HIS A 52 -7.78 -13.60 -1.42
N GLN A 53 -7.88 -13.01 -0.22
CA GLN A 53 -8.10 -11.56 -0.07
C GLN A 53 -7.02 -10.70 -0.73
N THR A 54 -5.77 -11.17 -0.73
CA THR A 54 -4.66 -10.44 -1.36
C THR A 54 -4.70 -10.57 -2.88
N LEU A 55 -5.02 -11.76 -3.40
CA LEU A 55 -5.22 -12.00 -4.82
C LEU A 55 -6.40 -11.19 -5.36
N ASP A 56 -7.55 -11.22 -4.70
CA ASP A 56 -8.73 -10.42 -5.05
C ASP A 56 -8.40 -8.92 -5.09
N ALA A 57 -7.59 -8.44 -4.15
CA ALA A 57 -7.15 -7.05 -4.12
C ALA A 57 -6.28 -6.70 -5.33
N LEU A 58 -5.36 -7.58 -5.74
CA LEU A 58 -4.51 -7.38 -6.92
C LEU A 58 -5.34 -7.41 -8.22
N GLU A 59 -6.27 -8.35 -8.32
CA GLU A 59 -7.18 -8.49 -9.48
C GLU A 59 -8.12 -7.28 -9.64
N ALA A 60 -8.48 -6.61 -8.54
CA ALA A 60 -9.25 -5.37 -8.56
C ALA A 60 -8.49 -4.17 -9.20
N GLY A 61 -7.20 -4.32 -9.49
CA GLY A 61 -6.42 -3.37 -10.28
C GLY A 61 -6.03 -2.08 -9.54
N PRO A 62 -5.68 -1.00 -10.25
CA PRO A 62 -5.16 0.22 -9.63
C PRO A 62 -6.20 0.91 -8.73
N LEU A 63 -5.72 1.58 -7.68
CA LEU A 63 -6.55 2.41 -6.82
C LEU A 63 -7.12 3.65 -7.54
N PRO A 64 -8.24 4.22 -7.05
CA PRO A 64 -8.65 5.57 -7.41
C PRO A 64 -7.52 6.58 -7.16
N ALA A 65 -7.37 7.54 -8.07
CA ALA A 65 -6.27 8.51 -8.02
C ALA A 65 -6.21 9.29 -6.69
N GLU A 66 -7.36 9.73 -6.16
CA GLU A 66 -7.44 10.42 -4.85
C GLU A 66 -6.78 9.58 -3.75
N LEU A 67 -7.16 8.30 -3.65
CA LEU A 67 -6.66 7.41 -2.62
C LEU A 67 -5.16 7.12 -2.80
N ALA A 68 -4.71 6.92 -4.03
CA ALA A 68 -3.29 6.72 -4.32
C ALA A 68 -2.46 7.94 -3.92
N THR A 69 -2.93 9.15 -4.24
CA THR A 69 -2.27 10.40 -3.84
C THR A 69 -2.23 10.58 -2.33
N VAL A 70 -3.31 10.25 -1.61
CA VAL A 70 -3.33 10.32 -0.14
C VAL A 70 -2.27 9.41 0.48
N ILE A 71 -2.14 8.17 -0.01
CA ILE A 71 -1.13 7.24 0.50
C ILE A 71 0.29 7.77 0.25
N SER A 72 0.57 8.27 -0.96
CA SER A 72 1.88 8.84 -1.31
C SER A 72 2.21 10.08 -0.47
N ALA A 73 1.23 10.95 -0.22
CA ALA A 73 1.42 12.15 0.60
C ALA A 73 1.70 11.79 2.07
N VAL A 74 1.02 10.76 2.59
CA VAL A 74 1.28 10.24 3.94
C VAL A 74 2.70 9.69 4.04
N TYR A 75 3.18 8.95 3.04
CA TYR A 75 4.57 8.47 3.00
C TYR A 75 5.57 9.63 3.01
N ALA A 76 5.42 10.62 2.13
CA ALA A 76 6.29 11.78 2.06
C ALA A 76 6.35 12.55 3.40
N SER A 77 5.22 12.64 4.12
CA SER A 77 5.19 13.28 5.45
C SER A 77 5.98 12.52 6.52
N ILE A 78 6.09 11.19 6.38
CA ILE A 78 6.85 10.33 7.31
C ILE A 78 8.33 10.33 6.93
N GLU A 79 8.63 10.28 5.63
CA GLU A 79 10.01 10.31 5.11
C GLU A 79 10.75 11.61 5.50
N ALA A 80 10.03 12.74 5.55
CA ALA A 80 10.58 14.01 6.00
C ALA A 80 11.02 14.04 7.48
N VAL A 81 10.63 13.04 8.28
CA VAL A 81 11.02 12.93 9.69
C VAL A 81 12.34 12.15 9.77
N GLU A 82 13.39 12.80 10.26
CA GLU A 82 14.71 12.19 10.44
C GLU A 82 14.63 10.93 11.32
N GLY A 83 15.17 9.81 10.81
CA GLY A 83 15.15 8.52 11.51
C GLY A 83 13.81 7.78 11.51
N ALA A 84 12.81 8.22 10.74
CA ALA A 84 11.49 7.57 10.72
C ALA A 84 11.45 6.22 9.99
N ALA A 85 12.33 6.01 8.99
CA ALA A 85 12.44 4.76 8.27
C ALA A 85 13.72 4.02 8.69
N PRO A 86 13.65 2.73 9.09
CA PRO A 86 14.85 1.94 9.28
C PRO A 86 15.60 1.82 7.95
N PRO A 87 16.95 1.89 7.95
CA PRO A 87 17.72 1.76 6.72
C PRO A 87 17.53 0.36 6.13
N TYR A 88 17.49 0.28 4.80
CA TYR A 88 17.63 -1.00 4.11
C TYR A 88 19.08 -1.47 4.27
N HIS A 89 19.28 -2.64 4.87
CA HIS A 89 20.57 -3.31 4.89
C HIS A 89 20.71 -4.09 3.58
N LEU A 90 21.61 -3.62 2.71
CA LEU A 90 22.02 -4.31 1.49
C LEU A 90 23.21 -5.23 1.78
#